data_AF-A0A919VPY3-F1
#
_entry.id   AF-A0A919VPY3-F1
#
_cell.length_a   1.000
_cell.length_b   1.000
_cell.length_c   1.000
_cell.angle_alpha   90.00
_cell.angle_beta   90.00
_cell.angle_gamma   90.00
#
_symmetry.space_group_name_H-M   'P 1'
#
loop_
_entity.id
_entity.type
_entity.pdbx_description
1 polymer ?
#
loop_
_entity_poly.entity_id
_entity_poly.type
_entity_poly.pdbx_seq_one_letter_code
_entity_poly.pdbx_strand_id
1 'polypeptide(L)'
;MLKLSDTDLIIANPAEDIRGRTARDVNGEKIGKIEDLLIDNETNEVRMLRVEHGGVLGFGATPSFVPVEAISRITDEDVHLRRAGAEVAQAPRYDPELTDEREFYGQVYGYYGYPPYTTSGMASTVPYPMVATRGMGMY
;
A
#
# COMPACT_ATOMS: atom_id res chain seq x y z
N MET A 1 0.14 3.66 11.54
CA MET A 1 -0.24 2.61 10.57
C MET A 1 0.55 1.36 10.90
N LEU A 2 0.02 0.18 10.58
CA LEU A 2 0.65 -1.11 10.86
C LEU A 2 0.78 -1.89 9.56
N LYS A 3 1.89 -2.61 9.38
CA LYS A 3 2.03 -3.61 8.32
C LYS A 3 1.06 -4.76 8.59
N LEU A 4 0.23 -5.14 7.63
CA LEU A 4 -0.73 -6.23 7.77
C LEU A 4 -0.04 -7.53 8.19
N SER A 5 1.15 -7.82 7.63
CA SER A 5 1.95 -8.99 8.00
C SER A 5 2.47 -9.00 9.45
N ASP A 6 2.57 -7.84 10.09
CA ASP A 6 3.00 -7.70 11.50
C ASP A 6 1.81 -7.79 12.48
N THR A 7 0.60 -8.06 11.98
CA THR A 7 -0.64 -8.12 12.78
C THR A 7 -1.32 -9.48 12.68
N ASP A 8 -2.26 -9.75 13.59
CA ASP A 8 -3.18 -10.89 13.50
C ASP A 8 -4.38 -10.62 12.57
N LEU A 9 -4.33 -9.56 11.77
CA LEU A 9 -5.38 -9.21 10.82
C LEU A 9 -5.19 -9.98 9.50
N ILE A 10 -6.29 -10.16 8.78
CA ILE A 10 -6.34 -10.68 7.41
C ILE A 10 -7.26 -9.81 6.57
N ILE A 11 -7.13 -9.85 5.26
CA ILE A 11 -8.17 -9.31 4.39
C ILE A 11 -9.44 -10.16 4.55
N ALA A 12 -10.57 -9.53 4.84
CA ALA A 12 -11.84 -10.20 5.15
C ALA A 12 -12.32 -11.07 3.99
N ASN A 13 -12.17 -10.59 2.76
CA ASN A 13 -12.33 -11.39 1.54
C ASN A 13 -10.96 -11.77 0.98
N PRO A 14 -10.50 -13.03 1.10
CA PRO A 14 -9.19 -13.44 0.59
C PRO A 14 -8.96 -13.15 -0.90
N ALA A 15 -10.01 -13.07 -1.72
CA ALA A 15 -9.89 -12.70 -3.14
C ALA A 15 -9.47 -11.23 -3.35
N GLU A 16 -9.64 -10.38 -2.34
CA GLU A 16 -9.22 -8.98 -2.34
C GLU A 16 -7.80 -8.79 -1.78
N ASP A 17 -7.16 -9.86 -1.26
CA ASP A 17 -5.76 -9.78 -0.85
C ASP A 17 -4.87 -9.68 -2.10
N ILE A 18 -4.24 -8.52 -2.25
CA ILE A 18 -3.42 -8.16 -3.40
C ILE A 18 -1.92 -8.33 -3.12
N ARG A 19 -1.54 -8.79 -1.94
CA ARG A 19 -0.14 -9.11 -1.64
C ARG A 19 0.34 -10.24 -2.56
N GLY A 20 1.58 -10.12 -3.00
CA GLY A 20 2.20 -11.01 -3.99
C GLY A 20 1.90 -10.66 -5.46
N ARG A 21 0.89 -9.82 -5.74
CA ARG A 21 0.57 -9.37 -7.11
C ARG A 21 1.64 -8.40 -7.65
N THR A 22 1.73 -8.30 -8.97
CA THR A 22 2.69 -7.40 -9.63
C THR A 22 2.15 -5.99 -9.63
N ALA A 23 2.94 -5.03 -9.15
CA ALA A 23 2.64 -3.61 -9.33
C ALA A 23 3.03 -3.17 -10.75
N ARG A 24 2.09 -2.59 -11.48
CA ARG A 24 2.29 -2.05 -12.82
C ARG A 24 2.03 -0.56 -12.84
N ASP A 25 2.80 0.15 -13.65
CA ASP A 25 2.67 1.59 -13.78
C ASP A 25 1.50 1.99 -14.71
N VAL A 26 1.35 3.30 -14.92
CA VAL A 26 0.32 3.88 -15.79
C VAL A 26 0.37 3.39 -17.25
N ASN A 27 1.55 2.95 -17.72
CA ASN A 27 1.77 2.40 -19.05
C ASN A 27 1.65 0.86 -19.09
N GLY A 28 1.40 0.22 -17.94
CA GLY A 28 1.35 -1.24 -17.80
C GLY A 28 2.72 -1.90 -17.63
N GLU A 29 3.79 -1.11 -17.50
CA GLU A 29 5.14 -1.63 -17.27
C GLU A 29 5.28 -2.12 -15.83
N LYS A 30 6.06 -3.19 -15.64
CA LYS A 30 6.29 -3.76 -14.31
C LYS A 30 7.15 -2.80 -13.48
N ILE A 31 6.66 -2.45 -12.31
CA ILE A 31 7.41 -1.73 -11.28
C ILE A 31 8.08 -2.75 -10.35
N GLY A 32 7.29 -3.68 -9.82
CA GLY A 32 7.72 -4.52 -8.69
C GLY A 32 6.62 -5.47 -8.23
N LYS A 33 6.68 -5.89 -6.97
CA LYS A 33 5.65 -6.70 -6.32
C LYS A 33 5.08 -5.97 -5.12
N ILE A 34 3.79 -6.14 -4.86
CA ILE A 34 3.19 -5.73 -3.60
C ILE A 34 3.63 -6.74 -2.55
N GLU A 35 4.49 -6.32 -1.64
CA GLU A 35 4.99 -7.17 -0.56
C GLU A 35 4.04 -7.15 0.64
N ASP A 36 3.51 -5.98 0.99
CA ASP A 36 2.56 -5.86 2.10
C ASP A 36 1.58 -4.69 1.93
N LEU A 37 0.61 -4.63 2.86
CA LEU A 37 -0.40 -3.59 2.96
C LEU A 37 -0.26 -2.88 4.32
N LEU A 38 -0.43 -1.57 4.33
CA LEU A 38 -0.42 -0.78 5.56
C LEU A 38 -1.84 -0.43 5.95
N ILE A 39 -2.15 -0.70 7.21
CA ILE A 39 -3.48 -0.54 7.80
C ILE A 39 -3.47 0.63 8.77
N ASP A 40 -4.53 1.41 8.73
CA ASP A 40 -4.88 2.35 9.78
C ASP A 40 -5.42 1.59 10.99
N ASN A 41 -4.71 1.61 12.12
CA ASN A 41 -5.09 0.87 13.32
C ASN A 41 -6.31 1.45 14.04
N GLU A 42 -6.74 2.66 13.69
CA GLU A 42 -7.95 3.28 14.26
C GLU A 42 -9.18 2.91 13.43
N THR A 43 -9.07 2.87 12.10
CA THR A 43 -10.21 2.60 11.20
C THR A 43 -10.25 1.18 10.63
N ASN A 44 -9.17 0.41 10.78
CA ASN A 44 -8.98 -0.91 10.16
C ASN A 44 -9.07 -0.88 8.62
N GLU A 45 -8.74 0.26 8.00
CA GLU A 45 -8.72 0.40 6.54
C GLU A 45 -7.29 0.28 5.99
N VAL A 46 -7.15 -0.35 4.82
CA VAL A 46 -5.89 -0.36 4.08
C VAL A 46 -5.66 1.03 3.47
N ARG A 47 -4.50 1.64 3.77
CA ARG A 47 -4.14 3.00 3.34
C ARG A 47 -3.00 3.05 2.34
N MET A 48 -2.05 2.12 2.41
CA MET A 48 -0.92 2.10 1.48
C MET A 48 -0.52 0.68 1.10
N LEU A 49 0.11 0.59 -0.06
CA LEU A 49 0.84 -0.58 -0.54
C LEU A 49 2.32 -0.41 -0.20
N ARG A 50 2.98 -1.47 0.26
CA ARG A 50 4.45 -1.57 0.25
C ARG A 50 4.86 -2.32 -1.01
N VAL A 51 5.46 -1.61 -1.96
CA VAL A 51 5.91 -2.14 -3.25
C VAL A 51 7.41 -2.35 -3.23
N GLU A 52 7.87 -3.58 -3.38
CA GLU A 52 9.28 -3.89 -3.57
C GLU A 52 9.64 -3.89 -5.05
N HIS A 53 10.66 -3.11 -5.40
CA HIS A 53 11.17 -2.97 -6.76
C HIS A 53 12.69 -2.95 -6.78
N GLY A 54 13.26 -3.13 -7.97
CA GLY A 54 14.71 -3.32 -8.13
C GLY A 54 15.21 -4.64 -7.54
N GLY A 55 16.54 -4.78 -7.53
CA GLY A 55 17.20 -6.00 -7.08
C GLY A 55 17.01 -7.20 -8.03
N VAL A 56 17.66 -8.31 -7.68
CA VAL A 56 17.53 -9.61 -8.37
C VAL A 56 17.18 -10.66 -7.32
N LEU A 57 16.05 -11.37 -7.51
CA LEU A 57 15.60 -12.44 -6.60
C LEU A 57 15.54 -12.04 -5.11
N GLY A 58 15.10 -10.81 -4.81
CA GLY A 58 14.99 -10.28 -3.43
C GLY A 58 16.26 -9.65 -2.87
N PHE A 59 17.40 -9.77 -3.56
CA PHE A 59 18.64 -9.10 -3.17
C PHE A 59 18.69 -7.68 -3.73
N GLY A 60 18.85 -6.69 -2.85
CA GLY A 60 18.89 -5.28 -3.22
C GLY A 60 17.53 -4.69 -3.62
N ALA A 61 16.43 -5.36 -3.28
CA ALA A 61 15.09 -4.81 -3.45
C ALA A 61 14.93 -3.57 -2.56
N THR A 62 14.29 -2.54 -3.11
CA THR A 62 13.98 -1.30 -2.41
C THR A 62 12.48 -1.21 -2.21
N PRO A 63 11.99 -0.95 -0.98
CA PRO A 63 10.58 -0.68 -0.77
C PRO A 63 10.23 0.76 -1.12
N SER A 64 9.06 0.93 -1.73
CA SER A 64 8.36 2.21 -1.87
C SER A 64 6.94 2.07 -1.32
N PHE A 65 6.44 3.13 -0.70
CA PHE A 65 5.07 3.18 -0.19
C PHE A 65 4.19 3.94 -1.17
N VAL A 66 3.02 3.38 -1.49
CA VAL A 66 2.10 3.94 -2.48
C VAL A 66 0.69 4.04 -1.86
N PRO A 67 0.07 5.23 -1.81
CA PRO A 67 -1.31 5.38 -1.37
C PRO A 67 -2.27 4.55 -2.24
N VAL A 68 -3.27 3.93 -1.62
CA VAL A 68 -4.28 3.12 -2.33
C VAL A 68 -5.07 3.92 -3.36
N GLU A 69 -5.17 5.24 -3.22
CA GLU A 69 -5.76 6.17 -4.18
C GLU A 69 -5.03 6.18 -5.53
N ALA A 70 -3.77 5.74 -5.55
CA ALA A 70 -3.00 5.57 -6.78
C ALA A 70 -3.45 4.36 -7.60
N ILE A 71 -4.23 3.43 -7.04
CA ILE A 71 -4.66 2.21 -7.74
C ILE A 71 -5.71 2.55 -8.79
N SER A 72 -5.40 2.32 -10.07
CA SER A 72 -6.33 2.50 -11.18
C SER A 72 -7.20 1.28 -11.44
N ARG A 73 -6.63 0.08 -11.28
CA ARG A 73 -7.30 -1.19 -11.59
C ARG A 73 -6.60 -2.34 -10.87
N ILE A 74 -7.38 -3.31 -10.42
CA ILE A 74 -6.88 -4.57 -9.86
C ILE A 74 -7.34 -5.71 -10.77
N THR A 75 -6.45 -6.65 -11.04
CA THR A 75 -6.72 -7.94 -11.70
C THR A 75 -6.24 -9.06 -10.80
N ASP A 76 -6.48 -10.32 -11.19
CA ASP A 76 -6.04 -11.49 -10.42
C ASP A 76 -4.53 -11.52 -10.18
N GLU A 77 -3.73 -11.02 -11.14
CA GLU A 77 -2.26 -11.07 -11.09
C GLU A 77 -1.59 -9.72 -10.85
N ASP A 78 -2.28 -8.61 -11.18
CA ASP A 78 -1.67 -7.29 -11.27
C ASP A 78 -2.48 -6.22 -10.52
N VAL A 79 -1.76 -5.23 -9.99
CA VAL A 79 -2.31 -3.97 -9.51
C VAL A 79 -1.73 -2.85 -10.35
N HIS A 80 -2.59 -2.17 -11.10
CA HIS A 80 -2.22 -1.04 -11.94
C HIS A 80 -2.31 0.26 -11.15
N LEU A 81 -1.29 1.09 -11.28
CA LEU A 81 -1.22 2.40 -10.66
C LEU A 81 -1.45 3.50 -11.69
N ARG A 82 -1.90 4.67 -11.22
CA ARG A 82 -1.98 5.93 -11.99
C ARG A 82 -0.64 6.64 -12.09
N ARG A 83 0.44 6.03 -11.60
CA ARG A 83 1.76 6.63 -11.39
C ARG A 83 2.80 5.94 -12.27
N ALA A 84 3.79 6.69 -12.71
CA ALA A 84 4.91 6.14 -13.48
C ALA A 84 5.83 5.32 -12.56
N GLY A 85 6.47 4.27 -13.10
CA GLY A 85 7.38 3.44 -12.30
C GLY A 85 8.54 4.25 -11.69
N ALA A 86 9.06 5.23 -12.42
CA ALA A 86 10.12 6.13 -11.94
C ALA A 86 9.67 7.04 -10.78
N GLU A 87 8.40 7.45 -10.75
CA GLU A 87 7.82 8.22 -9.64
C GLU A 87 7.72 7.32 -8.39
N VAL A 88 7.26 6.08 -8.55
CA VAL A 88 7.22 5.11 -7.45
C VAL A 88 8.62 4.80 -6.91
N ALA A 89 9.61 4.65 -7.78
CA ALA A 89 10.98 4.36 -7.36
C ALA A 89 11.68 5.51 -6.61
N GLN A 90 11.22 6.76 -6.82
CA GLN A 90 11.74 7.97 -6.19
C GLN A 90 10.91 8.45 -4.99
N ALA A 91 9.87 7.69 -4.60
CA ALA A 91 9.06 8.02 -3.44
C ALA A 91 9.91 8.13 -2.16
N PRO A 92 9.47 8.94 -1.17
CA PRO A 92 10.16 9.05 0.11
C PRO A 92 10.46 7.68 0.72
N ARG A 93 11.67 7.53 1.25
CA ARG A 93 12.09 6.33 1.99
C ARG A 93 11.93 6.55 3.48
N TYR A 94 11.46 5.52 4.18
CA TYR A 94 11.35 5.59 5.62
C TYR A 94 12.73 5.44 6.26
N ASP A 95 13.12 6.43 7.05
CA ASP A 95 14.30 6.40 7.90
C ASP A 95 13.87 6.75 9.34
N PRO A 96 13.82 5.77 10.25
CA PRO A 96 13.35 5.99 11.62
C PRO A 96 14.28 6.87 12.44
N GLU A 97 15.54 7.09 12.02
CA GLU A 97 16.46 8.01 12.71
C GLU A 97 16.19 9.47 12.33
N LEU A 98 15.55 9.71 11.19
CA LEU A 98 15.33 11.04 10.62
C LEU A 98 13.87 11.52 10.72
N THR A 99 12.90 10.63 10.76
CA THR A 99 11.47 11.00 10.66
C THR A 99 10.57 10.01 11.40
N ASP A 100 9.58 10.53 12.12
CA ASP A 100 8.56 9.68 12.75
C ASP A 100 7.59 9.13 11.69
N GLU A 101 6.97 7.98 11.98
CA GLU A 101 6.09 7.33 11.02
C GLU A 101 4.94 8.20 10.52
N ARG A 102 4.28 8.98 11.40
CA ARG A 102 3.14 9.80 10.98
C ARG A 102 3.58 10.88 10.01
N GLU A 103 4.69 11.56 10.31
CA GLU A 103 5.26 12.56 9.42
C GLU A 103 5.67 11.92 8.08
N PHE A 104 6.36 10.78 8.12
CA PHE A 104 6.79 10.05 6.92
C PHE A 104 5.60 9.74 6.00
N TYR A 105 4.52 9.18 6.53
CA TYR A 105 3.35 8.86 5.73
C TYR A 105 2.66 10.10 5.18
N GLY A 106 2.64 11.21 5.93
CA GLY A 106 2.20 12.51 5.43
C GLY A 106 3.03 12.99 4.24
N GLN A 107 4.36 12.83 4.29
CA GLN A 107 5.26 13.16 3.18
C GLN A 107 4.99 12.29 1.95
N VAL A 108 4.70 10.99 2.11
CA VAL A 108 4.33 10.09 1.01
C VAL A 108 3.01 10.53 0.35
N TYR A 109 1.97 10.84 1.14
CA TYR A 109 0.72 11.37 0.59
C TYR A 109 0.94 12.67 -0.19
N GLY A 110 1.71 13.60 0.40
CA GLY A 110 2.09 14.87 -0.24
C GLY A 110 2.88 14.68 -1.53
N TYR A 111 3.81 13.73 -1.57
CA TYR A 111 4.60 13.39 -2.75
C TYR A 111 3.73 12.98 -3.94
N TYR A 112 2.71 12.16 -3.69
CA TYR A 112 1.76 11.75 -4.74
C TYR A 112 0.62 12.76 -4.98
N GLY A 113 0.55 13.84 -4.20
CA GLY A 113 -0.51 14.85 -4.31
C GLY A 113 -1.89 14.36 -3.88
N TYR A 114 -1.95 13.38 -2.97
CA TYR A 114 -3.21 12.94 -2.36
C TYR A 114 -3.42 13.65 -1.01
N PRO A 115 -4.66 14.03 -0.66
CA PRO A 115 -4.93 14.54 0.67
C PRO A 115 -4.63 13.45 1.71
N PRO A 116 -4.06 13.79 2.87
CA PRO A 116 -3.87 12.82 3.92
C PRO A 116 -5.21 12.29 4.41
N TYR A 117 -5.28 10.98 4.65
CA TYR A 117 -6.47 10.29 5.15
C TYR A 117 -6.97 10.82 6.52
N THR A 118 -6.13 11.58 7.23
CA THR A 118 -6.43 12.19 8.53
C THR A 118 -7.22 13.50 8.43
N THR A 119 -7.49 14.04 7.23
CA THR A 119 -8.39 15.19 7.07
C THR A 119 -9.83 14.76 7.39
N SER A 120 -10.16 14.94 8.66
CA SER A 120 -11.45 14.72 9.32
C SER A 120 -12.65 15.04 8.42
N GLY A 121 -13.45 14.01 8.10
CA GLY A 121 -14.82 14.16 7.58
C GLY A 121 -15.09 13.52 6.22
N MET A 122 -14.08 13.07 5.48
CA MET A 122 -14.32 12.31 4.25
C MET A 122 -14.38 10.82 4.58
N ALA A 123 -15.59 10.27 4.68
CA ALA A 123 -15.76 8.84 4.49
C ALA A 123 -15.10 8.49 3.15
N SER A 124 -14.05 7.68 3.21
CA SER A 124 -13.37 7.14 2.05
C SER A 124 -14.42 6.60 1.10
N THR A 125 -14.67 7.29 -0.02
CA THR A 125 -15.62 6.83 -1.05
C THR A 125 -15.02 5.68 -1.87
N VAL A 126 -13.74 5.36 -1.62
CA VAL A 126 -13.07 4.18 -2.16
C VAL A 126 -13.40 3.01 -1.22
N PRO A 127 -14.10 1.97 -1.68
CA PRO A 127 -14.26 0.76 -0.89
C PRO A 127 -12.89 0.11 -0.74
N TYR A 128 -12.31 0.21 0.45
CA TYR A 128 -11.10 -0.52 0.79
C TYR A 128 -11.48 -1.95 1.21
N PRO A 129 -10.63 -2.95 0.91
CA PRO A 129 -10.82 -4.26 1.50
C PRO A 129 -10.85 -4.12 3.02
N MET A 130 -11.92 -4.61 3.64
CA MET A 130 -12.02 -4.67 5.09
C MET A 130 -11.02 -5.69 5.61
N VAL A 131 -10.45 -5.45 6.79
CA VAL A 131 -9.64 -6.44 7.49
C VAL A 131 -10.42 -7.09 8.63
N ALA A 132 -10.11 -8.35 8.93
CA ALA A 132 -10.73 -9.16 9.96
C ALA A 132 -9.65 -9.84 10.83
N THR A 133 -9.97 -10.20 12.07
CA THR A 133 -9.04 -10.91 12.95
C THR A 133 -8.92 -12.38 12.56
N ARG A 134 -7.69 -12.88 12.43
CA ARG A 134 -7.39 -14.28 12.14
C ARG A 134 -7.97 -15.19 13.23
N GLY A 135 -8.84 -16.12 12.84
CA GLY A 135 -9.43 -17.11 13.75
C GLY A 135 -10.83 -16.79 14.27
N MET A 136 -11.38 -15.60 13.98
CA MET A 136 -12.82 -15.40 14.06
C MET A 136 -13.43 -15.92 12.75
N GLY A 137 -14.16 -17.04 12.82
CA GLY A 137 -14.72 -17.71 11.64
C GLY A 137 -15.57 -16.76 10.80
N MET A 138 -15.17 -16.56 9.55
CA MET A 138 -16.02 -15.96 8.51
C MET A 138 -17.01 -17.05 8.10
N TYR A 139 -18.27 -16.92 8.52
CA TYR A 139 -19.37 -17.77 8.07
C TYR A 139 -19.90 -17.30 6.71
#